data_AF-A0A940R3J1-F1
#
_entry.id   AF-A0A940R3J1-F1
#
_cell.length_a   1.000
_cell.length_b   1.000
_cell.length_c   1.000
_cell.angle_alpha   90.00
_cell.angle_beta   90.00
_cell.angle_gamma   90.00
#
_symmetry.space_group_name_H-M   'P 1'
#
loop_
_entity.id
_entity.type
_entity.pdbx_description
1 polymer ?
#
loop_
_entity_poly.entity_id
_entity_poly.type
_entity_poly.pdbx_seq_one_letter_code
_entity_poly.pdbx_strand_id
1 'polypeptide(L)' 'FPTYVELKKDLPKVGKHIMTRSGKGKVIRQNVLRQTVTVELEEGGEITIHASQL' A
#
# COMPACT_ATOMS: atom_id res chain seq x y z
N PHE A 1 -6.58 5.34 -15.30
CA PHE A 1 -6.97 6.54 -14.53
C PHE A 1 -6.56 6.34 -13.07
N PRO A 2 -6.04 7.40 -12.45
CA PRO A 2 -4.82 7.45 -11.63
C PRO A 2 -5.11 6.99 -10.18
N THR A 3 -4.17 6.54 -9.35
CA THR A 3 -2.82 7.04 -9.20
C THR A 3 -2.00 5.96 -8.48
N TYR A 4 -0.90 5.51 -9.06
CA TYR A 4 0.17 4.72 -8.42
C TYR A 4 0.95 5.62 -7.42
N VAL A 5 0.21 6.44 -6.63
CA VAL A 5 0.63 7.73 -6.02
C VAL A 5 2.04 7.67 -5.46
N GLU A 6 2.98 8.05 -6.33
CA GLU A 6 4.20 8.76 -5.98
C GLU A 6 5.09 8.05 -4.96
N LEU A 7 5.28 6.73 -5.10
CA LEU A 7 6.30 6.00 -4.36
C LEU A 7 7.70 6.17 -4.94
N LYS A 8 7.94 7.33 -5.56
CA LYS A 8 9.28 7.83 -5.78
C LYS A 8 9.82 8.28 -4.42
N LYS A 9 10.47 7.33 -3.75
CA LYS A 9 11.47 7.46 -2.66
C LYS A 9 11.02 7.22 -1.21
N ASP A 10 9.73 7.26 -0.87
CA ASP A 10 9.28 7.01 0.51
C ASP A 10 8.07 6.07 0.57
N LEU A 11 8.13 5.04 1.43
CA LEU A 11 7.01 4.12 1.69
C LEU A 11 5.73 4.89 2.09
N PRO A 12 4.54 4.48 1.62
CA PRO A 12 3.31 5.18 1.95
C PRO A 12 3.03 5.03 3.45
N LYS A 13 2.71 6.15 4.11
CA LYS A 13 2.44 6.17 5.56
C LYS A 13 1.22 5.34 5.91
N VAL A 14 1.26 4.72 7.09
CA VAL A 14 0.09 4.11 7.73
C VAL A 14 -1.04 5.14 7.84
N GLY A 15 -2.24 4.74 7.44
CA GLY A 15 -3.44 5.56 7.36
C GLY A 15 -3.75 6.12 5.97
N LYS A 16 -2.78 6.12 5.04
CA LYS A 16 -2.99 6.58 3.66
C LYS A 16 -3.87 5.57 2.90
N HIS A 17 -4.84 6.07 2.15
CA HIS A 17 -5.61 5.24 1.21
C HIS A 17 -4.89 5.19 -0.13
N ILE A 18 -4.69 3.99 -0.65
CA ILE A 18 -4.00 3.73 -1.91
C ILE A 18 -4.82 2.74 -2.75
N MET A 19 -4.63 2.80 -4.07
CA MET A 19 -5.22 1.83 -4.99
C MET A 19 -4.17 0.77 -5.30
N THR A 20 -4.47 -0.47 -4.92
CA THR A 20 -3.64 -1.64 -5.20
C THR A 20 -4.20 -2.39 -6.41
N ARG A 21 -3.45 -3.36 -6.94
CA ARG A 21 -3.94 -4.24 -8.01
C ARG A 21 -5.19 -5.04 -7.60
N SER A 22 -5.33 -5.32 -6.31
CA SER A 22 -6.48 -6.04 -5.75
C SER A 22 -7.65 -5.13 -5.39
N GLY A 23 -7.51 -3.81 -5.55
CA GLY A 23 -8.55 -2.84 -5.21
C GLY A 23 -8.06 -1.70 -4.33
N LYS A 24 -8.98 -0.81 -3.95
CA LYS A 24 -8.71 0.28 -3.01
C LYS A 24 -8.53 -0.27 -1.60
N GLY A 25 -7.62 0.33 -0.86
CA GLY A 25 -7.39 -0.04 0.52
C GLY A 25 -6.60 0.99 1.30
N LYS A 26 -6.53 0.79 2.61
CA LYS A 26 -5.83 1.66 3.55
C LYS A 26 -4.56 0.99 4.03
N VAL A 27 -3.45 1.70 4.03
CA VAL A 27 -2.21 1.20 4.63
C VAL A 27 -2.42 1.09 6.13
N ILE A 28 -2.38 -0.12 6.67
CA ILE A 28 -2.52 -0.39 8.11
C ILE A 28 -1.17 -0.67 8.76
N ARG A 29 -0.16 -1.07 7.97
CA ARG A 29 1.20 -1.36 8.46
C ARG A 29 2.24 -1.05 7.41
N GLN A 30 3.40 -0.57 7.84
CA GLN A 30 4.59 -0.47 7.00
C GLN A 30 5.76 -1.17 7.69
N ASN A 31 6.57 -1.90 6.93
CA ASN A 31 7.81 -2.50 7.37
C ASN A 31 8.94 -1.89 6.54
N VAL A 32 9.68 -0.98 7.15
CA VAL A 32 10.79 -0.27 6.49
C VAL A 32 11.96 -1.21 6.22
N LEU A 33 12.26 -2.13 7.15
CA LEU A 33 13.35 -3.11 7.02
C LEU A 33 13.15 -4.03 5.81
N ARG A 34 11.90 -4.46 5.58
CA ARG A 34 11.54 -5.34 4.47
C ARG A 34 11.01 -4.58 3.24
N GLN A 35 10.92 -3.26 3.33
CA GLN A 35 10.25 -2.41 2.34
C GLN A 35 8.88 -2.95 1.90
N THR A 36 8.06 -3.43 2.84
CA THR A 36 6.69 -3.89 2.56
C THR A 36 5.66 -3.02 3.25
N VAL A 37 4.45 -2.94 2.68
CA VAL A 37 3.29 -2.38 3.36
C VAL A 37 2.15 -3.38 3.37
N THR A 38 1.39 -3.37 4.46
CA THR A 38 0.14 -4.12 4.57
C THR A 38 -1.00 -3.14 4.37
N VAL A 39 -1.87 -3.48 3.42
CA VAL A 39 -3.03 -2.70 3.03
C VAL A 39 -4.27 -3.51 3.35
N GLU A 40 -5.18 -2.91 4.10
CA GLU A 40 -6.52 -3.44 4.32
C GLU A 40 -7.39 -3.01 3.14
N LEU A 41 -7.94 -3.98 2.40
CA LEU A 41 -8.78 -3.71 1.24
C LEU A 41 -10.19 -3.34 1.70
N GLU A 42 -10.84 -2.44 0.97
CA GLU A 42 -12.22 -2.04 1.28
C GLU A 42 -13.23 -3.19 1.10
N GLU A 43 -12.95 -4.16 0.23
CA GLU A 43 -13.77 -5.37 0.06
C GLU A 43 -13.58 -6.40 1.18
N GLY A 44 -12.69 -6.11 2.14
CA GLY A 44 -12.32 -7.00 3.23
C GLY A 44 -11.04 -7.77 2.93
N GLY A 45 -10.27 -8.03 3.99
CA GLY A 45 -8.99 -8.73 3.93
C GLY A 45 -7.79 -7.78 3.87
N GLU A 46 -6.62 -8.35 4.11
CA GLU A 46 -5.36 -7.63 4.16
C GLU A 46 -4.38 -8.23 3.15
N ILE A 47 -3.70 -7.36 2.40
CA ILE A 47 -2.64 -7.78 1.49
C ILE A 47 -1.32 -7.13 1.90
N THR A 48 -0.24 -7.91 1.86
CA THR A 48 1.11 -7.37 2.03
C THR A 48 1.78 -7.28 0.68
N ILE A 49 2.18 -6.07 0.31
CA ILE A 49 2.83 -5.77 -0.96
C ILE A 49 4.21 -5.16 -0.71
N HIS A 50 5.17 -5.56 -1.52
CA HIS A 50 6.51 -4.97 -1.50
C HIS A 50 6.49 -3.60 -2.18
N ALA A 51 7.33 -2.68 -1.73
CA ALA A 51 7.45 -1.34 -2.29
C ALA A 51 7.77 -1.34 -3.78
N SER A 52 8.41 -2.39 -4.29
CA SER A 52 8.67 -2.57 -5.72
C SER A 52 7.45 -2.99 -6.55
N GLN A 53 6.37 -3.45 -5.90
CA GLN A 53 5.13 -3.92 -6.53
C GLN A 53 3.96 -2.95 -6.36
N LEU A 54 4.14 -1.98 -5.45
CA LEU A 54 3.29 -0.83 -5.23
C LEU A 54 3.37 0.18 -6.36
#